data_AF-A0A554KPL7-F1
#
_entry.id   AF-A0A554KPL7-F1
#
_cell.length_a   1.000
_cell.length_b   1.000
_cell.length_c   1.000
_cell.angle_alpha   90.00
_cell.angle_beta   90.00
_cell.angle_gamma   90.00
#
_symmetry.space_group_name_H-M   'P 1'
#
loop_
_entity.id
_entity.type
_entity.pdbx_description
1 polymer ?
#
loop_
_entity_poly.entity_id
_entity_poly.type
_entity_poly.pdbx_seq_one_letter_code
_entity_poly.pdbx_strand_id
1 'polypeptide(L)'
;MTSKRTPVIAGVGLAILLALLFAWPNMNNPDKKTISVWNSQGVACLGTHANATLHFHPSLRVFVDGVEEIIPANVGSVNRCMSEVHTHDATGTIHIESVSGFKPFHLKDFFIVYDKPIEREGYVLKMMVDGKESKEFGGLLLADKQKIVLEYTKK
;
A
#
# COMPACT_ATOMS: atom_id res chain seq x y z
N MET A 1 -24.52 -5.63 -64.88
CA MET A 1 -23.69 -6.27 -63.84
C MET A 1 -23.54 -5.28 -62.69
N THR A 2 -24.32 -5.43 -61.61
CA THR A 2 -24.21 -4.58 -60.40
C THR A 2 -23.44 -5.33 -59.31
N SER A 3 -22.21 -4.91 -59.05
CA SER A 3 -21.38 -5.39 -57.96
C SER A 3 -21.92 -4.85 -56.62
N LYS A 4 -22.40 -5.74 -55.74
CA LYS A 4 -22.72 -5.39 -54.36
C LYS A 4 -21.44 -5.49 -53.52
N ARG A 5 -20.91 -4.35 -53.08
CA ARG A 5 -19.86 -4.31 -52.05
C ARG A 5 -20.51 -4.56 -50.69
N THR A 6 -20.23 -5.71 -50.09
CA THR A 6 -20.64 -6.03 -48.72
C THR A 6 -19.90 -5.10 -47.74
N PRO A 7 -20.57 -4.41 -46.81
CA PRO A 7 -19.89 -3.49 -45.91
C PRO A 7 -19.18 -4.28 -44.80
N VAL A 8 -17.85 -4.11 -44.70
CA VAL A 8 -16.98 -4.62 -43.61
C VAL A 8 -17.29 -3.94 -42.26
N ILE A 9 -18.30 -3.08 -42.20
CA ILE A 9 -18.59 -2.15 -41.10
C ILE A 9 -19.14 -2.87 -39.84
N ALA A 10 -19.80 -4.03 -40.00
CA ALA A 10 -20.40 -4.73 -38.86
C ALA A 10 -19.37 -5.38 -37.90
N GLY A 11 -18.21 -5.81 -38.41
CA GLY A 11 -17.19 -6.50 -37.60
C GLY A 11 -16.38 -5.55 -36.70
N VAL A 12 -16.13 -4.32 -37.16
CA VAL A 12 -15.33 -3.33 -36.42
C VAL A 12 -16.10 -2.74 -35.24
N GLY A 13 -17.40 -2.44 -35.42
CA GLY A 13 -18.25 -1.93 -34.34
C GLY A 13 -18.43 -2.93 -33.20
N LEU A 14 -18.60 -4.22 -33.53
CA LEU A 14 -18.71 -5.28 -32.53
C LEU A 14 -17.38 -5.53 -31.79
N ALA A 15 -16.25 -5.48 -32.49
CA ALA A 15 -14.92 -5.62 -31.88
C ALA A 15 -14.61 -4.47 -30.90
N ILE A 16 -14.98 -3.23 -31.24
CA ILE A 16 -14.83 -2.07 -30.35
C ILE A 16 -15.75 -2.19 -29.14
N LEU A 17 -17.02 -2.60 -29.32
CA LEU A 17 -17.96 -2.84 -28.21
C LEU A 17 -17.46 -3.92 -27.25
N LEU A 18 -16.93 -5.03 -27.77
CA LEU A 18 -16.34 -6.09 -26.95
C LEU A 18 -15.09 -5.59 -26.23
N ALA A 19 -14.18 -4.88 -26.92
CA ALA A 19 -12.99 -4.30 -26.30
C ALA A 19 -13.36 -3.32 -25.17
N LEU A 20 -14.38 -2.50 -25.37
CA LEU A 20 -14.90 -1.59 -24.33
C LEU A 20 -15.54 -2.38 -23.18
N LEU A 21 -16.34 -3.42 -23.42
CA LEU A 21 -16.93 -4.24 -22.36
C LEU A 21 -15.87 -4.91 -21.47
N PHE A 22 -14.74 -5.33 -22.04
CA PHE A 22 -13.63 -5.91 -21.29
C PHE A 22 -12.71 -4.86 -20.65
N ALA A 23 -12.50 -3.70 -21.29
CA ALA A 23 -11.62 -2.65 -20.77
C ALA A 23 -12.30 -1.75 -19.73
N TRP A 24 -13.60 -1.49 -19.86
CA TRP A 24 -14.37 -0.55 -19.02
C TRP A 24 -14.29 -0.86 -17.52
N PRO A 25 -14.44 -2.12 -17.05
CA PRO A 25 -14.30 -2.45 -15.64
C PRO A 25 -12.90 -2.11 -15.09
N ASN A 26 -11.85 -2.28 -15.90
CA ASN A 26 -10.47 -1.99 -15.50
C ASN A 26 -10.12 -0.50 -15.59
N MET A 27 -10.73 0.23 -16.53
CA MET A 27 -10.56 1.68 -16.68
C MET A 27 -11.23 2.47 -15.55
N ASN A 28 -12.32 1.95 -14.98
CA ASN A 28 -13.06 2.60 -13.90
C ASN A 28 -12.73 2.03 -12.50
N ASN A 29 -11.61 1.31 -12.33
CA ASN A 29 -11.20 0.85 -11.00
C ASN A 29 -10.62 2.02 -10.18
N PRO A 30 -11.27 2.47 -9.10
CA PRO A 30 -10.77 3.58 -8.28
C PRO A 30 -9.43 3.26 -7.60
N ASP A 31 -9.14 1.98 -7.37
CA ASP A 31 -7.95 1.52 -6.64
C ASP A 31 -6.70 1.49 -7.53
N LYS A 32 -6.85 1.63 -8.85
CA LYS A 32 -5.73 1.53 -9.80
C LYS A 32 -4.63 2.55 -9.52
N LYS A 33 -5.00 3.77 -9.14
CA LYS A 33 -4.03 4.82 -8.79
C LYS A 33 -3.26 4.45 -7.53
N THR A 34 -3.96 4.05 -6.48
CA THR A 34 -3.40 3.64 -5.19
C THR A 34 -2.42 2.46 -5.36
N ILE A 35 -2.85 1.41 -6.06
CA ILE A 35 -2.02 0.23 -6.36
C ILE A 35 -0.79 0.63 -7.19
N SER A 36 -0.94 1.56 -8.14
CA SER A 36 0.19 2.06 -8.93
C SER A 36 1.22 2.80 -8.06
N VAL A 37 0.79 3.53 -7.04
CA VAL A 37 1.69 4.20 -6.09
C VAL A 37 2.47 3.16 -5.30
N TRP A 38 1.81 2.15 -4.74
CA TRP A 38 2.46 1.08 -3.99
C TRP A 38 3.50 0.33 -4.84
N ASN A 39 3.11 -0.08 -6.05
CA ASN A 39 3.99 -0.77 -6.98
C ASN A 39 5.21 0.08 -7.37
N SER A 40 5.04 1.40 -7.53
CA SER A 40 6.16 2.30 -7.84
C SER A 40 7.24 2.34 -6.74
N GLN A 41 6.87 1.97 -5.52
CA GLN A 41 7.77 1.85 -4.37
C GLN A 41 8.17 0.41 -4.09
N GLY A 42 7.85 -0.52 -4.99
CA GLY A 42 8.17 -1.93 -4.83
C GLY A 42 7.31 -2.65 -3.79
N VAL A 43 6.19 -2.08 -3.35
CA VAL A 43 5.20 -2.74 -2.49
C VAL A 43 4.12 -3.35 -3.38
N ALA A 44 4.05 -4.66 -3.43
CA ALA A 44 3.13 -5.39 -4.29
C ALA A 44 1.73 -5.50 -3.68
N CYS A 45 0.78 -5.77 -4.57
CA CYS A 45 -0.59 -6.11 -4.22
C CYS A 45 -0.74 -7.63 -4.07
N LEU A 46 -1.14 -8.08 -2.89
CA LEU A 46 -1.47 -9.46 -2.57
C LEU A 46 -2.97 -9.70 -2.80
N GLY A 47 -3.29 -10.72 -3.60
CA GLY A 47 -4.67 -11.16 -3.83
C GLY A 47 -5.24 -12.03 -2.70
N THR A 48 -4.37 -12.69 -1.92
CA THR A 48 -4.70 -13.48 -0.72
C THR A 48 -3.53 -13.47 0.26
N HIS A 49 -3.76 -13.84 1.53
CA HIS A 49 -2.72 -14.06 2.56
C HIS A 49 -2.05 -15.44 2.49
N ALA A 50 -2.44 -16.28 1.54
CA ALA A 50 -1.96 -17.66 1.51
C ALA A 50 -0.56 -17.74 0.89
N ASN A 51 0.30 -18.59 1.47
CA ASN A 51 1.63 -18.93 0.95
C ASN A 51 2.64 -17.76 0.96
N ALA A 52 2.52 -16.82 1.90
CA ALA A 52 3.56 -15.83 2.13
C ALA A 52 4.87 -16.55 2.53
N THR A 53 5.94 -16.30 1.77
CA THR A 53 7.29 -16.83 2.05
C THR A 53 7.98 -16.03 3.15
N LEU A 54 7.59 -14.77 3.31
CA LEU A 54 8.00 -13.87 4.36
C LEU A 54 6.74 -13.38 5.08
N HIS A 55 6.69 -13.52 6.40
CA HIS A 55 5.59 -13.05 7.23
C HIS A 55 6.12 -12.64 8.62
N PHE A 56 6.04 -11.36 8.97
CA PHE A 56 6.44 -10.88 10.31
C PHE A 56 5.69 -9.62 10.75
N HIS A 57 5.76 -9.30 12.06
CA HIS A 57 4.88 -8.31 12.69
C HIS A 57 5.62 -7.28 13.55
N PRO A 58 6.13 -6.16 12.98
CA PRO A 58 6.48 -4.99 13.78
C PRO A 58 5.23 -4.28 14.29
N SER A 59 5.39 -3.49 15.34
CA SER A 59 4.33 -2.64 15.90
C SER A 59 4.74 -1.17 15.84
N LEU A 60 3.79 -0.30 15.51
CA LEU A 60 3.98 1.14 15.43
C LEU A 60 2.97 1.86 16.33
N ARG A 61 3.46 2.78 17.15
CA ARG A 61 2.63 3.75 17.88
C ARG A 61 3.04 5.16 17.50
N VAL A 62 2.05 6.03 17.34
CA VAL A 62 2.27 7.43 16.97
C VAL A 62 1.69 8.32 18.05
N PHE A 63 2.46 9.30 18.50
CA PHE A 63 2.03 10.31 19.46
C PHE A 63 2.21 11.70 18.86
N VAL A 64 1.21 12.56 19.01
CA VAL A 64 1.24 13.96 18.62
C VAL A 64 0.98 14.79 19.86
N ASP A 65 1.96 15.60 20.26
CA ASP A 65 1.93 16.42 21.47
C ASP A 65 1.51 15.62 22.73
N GLY A 66 2.02 14.38 22.82
CA GLY A 66 1.76 13.46 23.94
C GLY A 66 0.44 12.68 23.85
N VAL A 67 -0.40 12.94 22.85
CA VAL A 67 -1.66 12.20 22.61
C VAL A 67 -1.43 11.12 21.56
N GLU A 68 -1.89 9.90 21.83
CA GLU A 68 -1.78 8.79 20.86
C GLU A 68 -2.71 9.02 19.67
N GLU A 69 -2.12 9.06 18.47
CA GLU A 69 -2.84 9.00 17.20
C GLU A 69 -2.94 7.54 16.78
N ILE A 70 -4.15 6.99 16.86
CA ILE A 70 -4.41 5.59 16.55
C ILE A 70 -4.20 5.33 15.05
N ILE A 71 -3.42 4.29 14.74
CA ILE A 71 -3.32 3.75 13.39
C ILE A 71 -4.62 3.00 13.09
N PRO A 72 -5.37 3.34 12.03
CA PRO A 72 -6.61 2.68 11.67
C PRO A 72 -6.40 1.22 11.29
N ALA A 73 -7.46 0.42 11.40
CA ALA A 73 -7.54 -0.88 10.75
C ALA A 73 -7.55 -0.74 9.22
N ASN A 74 -7.16 -1.80 8.51
CA ASN A 74 -7.26 -1.93 7.05
C ASN A 74 -6.42 -0.90 6.25
N VAL A 75 -5.39 -0.32 6.86
CA VAL A 75 -4.38 0.43 6.10
C VAL A 75 -3.74 -0.52 5.09
N GLY A 76 -3.72 -0.11 3.82
CA GLY A 76 -3.19 -0.94 2.73
C GLY A 76 -4.15 -1.99 2.18
N SER A 77 -5.42 -1.96 2.57
CA SER A 77 -6.45 -2.85 2.03
C SER A 77 -7.39 -2.11 1.09
N VAL A 78 -7.49 -2.57 -0.15
CA VAL A 78 -8.42 -2.10 -1.18
C VAL A 78 -9.10 -3.29 -1.85
N ASN A 79 -9.98 -3.06 -2.83
CA ASN A 79 -10.79 -4.15 -3.37
C ASN A 79 -9.92 -5.24 -4.02
N ARG A 80 -10.01 -6.47 -3.48
CA ARG A 80 -9.25 -7.67 -3.91
C ARG A 80 -7.72 -7.51 -3.81
N CYS A 81 -7.25 -6.59 -2.97
CA CYS A 81 -5.84 -6.28 -2.87
C CYS A 81 -5.47 -5.84 -1.45
N MET A 82 -4.46 -6.47 -0.86
CA MET A 82 -3.76 -5.90 0.28
C MET A 82 -2.32 -5.66 -0.10
N SER A 83 -1.78 -4.50 0.22
CA SER A 83 -0.34 -4.26 0.07
C SER A 83 0.44 -5.27 0.93
N GLU A 84 1.63 -5.64 0.49
CA GLU A 84 2.55 -6.48 1.28
C GLU A 84 2.87 -5.90 2.67
N VAL A 85 2.61 -4.61 2.87
CA VAL A 85 2.73 -3.90 4.13
C VAL A 85 1.37 -3.35 4.50
N HIS A 86 0.68 -3.87 5.51
CA HIS A 86 -0.72 -3.50 5.82
C HIS A 86 -1.07 -3.65 7.30
N THR A 87 -2.30 -3.30 7.70
CA THR A 87 -2.85 -3.55 9.05
C THR A 87 -4.20 -4.26 8.96
N HIS A 88 -4.50 -5.13 9.93
CA HIS A 88 -5.83 -5.75 10.06
C HIS A 88 -6.74 -5.05 11.06
N ASP A 89 -6.16 -4.39 12.06
CA ASP A 89 -6.89 -3.77 13.17
C ASP A 89 -6.20 -2.48 13.60
N ALA A 90 -6.76 -1.85 14.65
CA ALA A 90 -6.27 -0.59 15.18
C ALA A 90 -5.23 -0.75 16.31
N THR A 91 -4.60 -1.92 16.47
CA THR A 91 -3.58 -2.16 17.50
C THR A 91 -2.23 -1.53 17.18
N GLY A 92 -2.04 -1.08 15.93
CA GLY A 92 -0.75 -0.63 15.40
C GLY A 92 0.17 -1.76 14.94
N THR A 93 -0.34 -2.99 14.86
CA THR A 93 0.42 -4.13 14.30
C THR A 93 0.48 -4.01 12.78
N ILE A 94 1.70 -3.90 12.26
CA ILE A 94 1.96 -3.87 10.82
C ILE A 94 2.25 -5.31 10.38
N HIS A 95 1.53 -5.77 9.38
CA HIS A 95 1.76 -7.05 8.73
C HIS A 95 2.69 -6.85 7.54
N ILE A 96 3.80 -7.57 7.54
CA ILE A 96 4.69 -7.67 6.39
C ILE A 96 4.54 -9.07 5.81
N GLU A 97 4.00 -9.16 4.60
CA GLU A 97 3.76 -10.42 3.90
C GLU A 97 4.30 -10.32 2.47
N SER A 98 5.11 -11.27 2.01
CA SER A 98 5.59 -11.32 0.62
C SER A 98 5.56 -12.75 0.09
N VAL A 99 5.03 -12.92 -1.12
CA VAL A 99 5.01 -14.19 -1.87
C VAL A 99 6.21 -14.35 -2.81
N SER A 100 6.96 -13.27 -3.04
CA SER A 100 8.02 -13.22 -4.06
C SER A 100 9.42 -13.49 -3.50
N GLY A 101 9.50 -13.97 -2.25
CA GLY A 101 10.74 -14.20 -1.51
C GLY A 101 11.11 -13.06 -0.57
N PHE A 102 12.33 -13.14 -0.02
CA PHE A 102 12.86 -12.19 0.95
C PHE A 102 13.28 -10.89 0.26
N LYS A 103 12.64 -9.79 0.64
CA LYS A 103 13.07 -8.43 0.30
C LYS A 103 12.99 -7.54 1.54
N PRO A 104 13.82 -6.49 1.65
CA PRO A 104 13.77 -5.58 2.77
C PRO A 104 12.51 -4.70 2.67
N PHE A 105 11.87 -4.48 3.81
CA PHE A 105 10.79 -3.51 3.97
C PHE A 105 11.22 -2.46 4.98
N HIS A 106 10.98 -1.20 4.65
CA HIS A 106 11.34 -0.06 5.49
C HIS A 106 10.10 0.64 6.03
N LEU A 107 10.24 1.40 7.11
CA LEU A 107 9.12 2.15 7.70
C LEU A 107 8.43 3.08 6.69
N LYS A 108 9.18 3.70 5.76
CA LYS A 108 8.60 4.52 4.69
C LYS A 108 7.59 3.76 3.82
N ASP A 109 7.75 2.45 3.64
CA ASP A 109 6.88 1.66 2.77
C ASP A 109 5.47 1.61 3.38
N PHE A 110 5.37 1.46 4.71
CA PHE A 110 4.09 1.56 5.42
C PHE A 110 3.46 2.95 5.31
N PHE A 111 4.25 4.01 5.47
CA PHE A 111 3.71 5.38 5.40
C PHE A 111 3.24 5.78 4.00
N ILE A 112 3.90 5.29 2.96
CA ILE A 112 3.43 5.43 1.57
C ILE A 112 2.10 4.69 1.38
N VAL A 113 2.01 3.45 1.87
CA VAL A 113 0.75 2.70 1.83
C VAL A 113 -0.36 3.42 2.60
N TYR A 114 -0.02 4.01 3.74
CA TYR A 114 -0.94 4.75 4.59
C TYR A 114 -1.31 6.15 4.03
N ASP A 115 -0.65 6.59 2.96
CA ASP A 115 -0.83 7.92 2.37
C ASP A 115 -0.63 9.04 3.41
N LYS A 116 0.42 8.90 4.23
CA LYS A 116 0.85 9.87 5.23
C LYS A 116 2.34 10.15 5.09
N PRO A 117 2.79 11.40 5.20
CA PRO A 117 4.22 11.65 5.31
C PRO A 117 4.72 11.18 6.70
N ILE A 118 5.96 10.72 6.75
CA ILE A 118 6.63 10.45 8.04
C ILE A 118 6.90 11.77 8.74
N GLU A 119 7.54 12.72 8.07
CA GLU A 119 7.77 14.04 8.64
C GLU A 119 6.51 14.91 8.52
N ARG A 120 6.18 15.62 9.60
CA ARG A 120 5.00 16.50 9.65
C ARG A 120 5.46 17.95 9.75
N GLU A 121 4.90 18.81 8.91
CA GLU A 121 5.18 20.24 8.95
C GLU A 121 4.82 20.83 10.32
N GLY A 122 5.68 21.68 10.88
CA GLY A 122 5.47 22.29 12.19
C GLY A 122 5.80 21.39 13.40
N TYR A 123 6.24 20.14 13.17
CA TYR A 123 6.60 19.21 14.23
C TYR A 123 8.08 18.82 14.18
N VAL A 124 8.62 18.44 15.34
CA VAL A 124 9.89 17.72 15.49
C VAL A 124 9.56 16.25 15.69
N LEU A 125 10.14 15.38 14.85
CA LEU A 125 9.98 13.94 14.94
C LEU A 125 11.10 13.33 15.80
N LYS A 126 10.70 12.55 16.80
CA LYS A 126 11.56 11.63 17.54
C LYS A 126 11.09 10.20 17.31
N MET A 127 12.03 9.28 17.08
CA MET A 127 11.74 7.86 16.89
C MET A 127 12.46 7.03 17.95
N MET A 128 11.73 6.10 18.54
CA MET A 128 12.26 5.04 19.39
C MET A 128 12.03 3.69 18.73
N VAL A 129 13.07 2.85 18.71
CA VAL A 129 13.04 1.48 18.22
C VAL A 129 13.50 0.57 19.36
N ASP A 130 12.63 -0.33 19.81
CA ASP A 130 12.87 -1.22 20.94
C ASP A 130 13.38 -0.49 22.19
N GLY A 131 12.82 0.70 22.44
CA GLY A 131 13.15 1.55 23.59
C GLY A 131 14.45 2.35 23.44
N LYS A 132 15.13 2.31 22.29
CA LYS A 132 16.33 3.11 22.00
C LYS A 132 16.02 4.17 20.96
N GLU A 133 16.60 5.36 21.11
CA GLU A 133 16.44 6.42 20.11
C GLU A 133 17.10 6.00 18.79
N SER A 134 16.42 6.28 17.68
CA SER A 134 16.92 6.03 16.33
C SER A 134 16.68 7.24 15.43
N LYS A 135 17.58 7.43 14.47
CA LYS A 135 17.51 8.47 13.43
C LYS A 135 17.31 7.90 12.03
N GLU A 136 16.96 6.61 11.94
CA GLU A 136 16.74 5.95 10.64
C GLU A 136 15.44 6.42 9.97
N PHE A 137 14.44 6.83 10.76
CA PHE A 137 13.12 7.30 10.31
C PHE A 137 12.53 6.43 9.21
N GLY A 138 12.19 6.99 8.05
CA GLY A 138 11.68 6.23 6.91
C GLY A 138 12.65 5.17 6.37
N GLY A 139 13.94 5.31 6.64
CA GLY A 139 14.97 4.32 6.32
C GLY A 139 15.12 3.19 7.33
N LEU A 140 14.30 3.12 8.39
CA LEU A 140 14.33 2.02 9.35
C LEU A 140 13.96 0.70 8.65
N LEU A 141 14.87 -0.27 8.67
CA LEU A 141 14.59 -1.63 8.21
C LEU A 141 13.71 -2.34 9.23
N LEU A 142 12.54 -2.79 8.78
CA LEU A 142 11.57 -3.46 9.63
C LEU A 142 12.02 -4.88 9.96
N ALA A 143 11.80 -5.28 11.21
CA ALA A 143 12.10 -6.61 11.72
C ALA A 143 10.94 -7.18 12.53
N ASP A 144 10.92 -8.52 12.70
CA ASP A 144 9.88 -9.19 13.47
C ASP A 144 9.84 -8.71 14.92
N LYS A 145 8.63 -8.48 15.45
CA LYS A 145 8.36 -8.04 16.83
C LYS A 145 8.99 -6.70 17.25
N GLN A 146 9.60 -5.98 16.30
CA GLN A 146 10.19 -4.67 16.54
C GLN A 146 9.10 -3.70 17.03
N LYS A 147 9.41 -2.91 18.06
CA LYS A 147 8.52 -1.90 18.62
C LYS A 147 8.98 -0.52 18.22
N ILE A 148 8.15 0.19 17.45
CA ILE A 148 8.45 1.50 16.91
C ILE A 148 7.51 2.51 17.56
N VAL A 149 8.06 3.59 18.07
CA VAL A 149 7.29 4.72 18.58
C VAL A 149 7.76 5.99 17.88
N LEU A 150 6.82 6.72 17.29
CA LEU A 150 7.04 8.05 16.73
C LEU A 150 6.37 9.08 17.62
N GLU A 151 7.14 10.08 18.04
CA GLU A 151 6.67 11.22 18.82
C GLU A 151 6.85 12.48 17.98
N TYR A 152 5.74 13.17 17.72
CA TYR A 152 5.71 14.47 17.07
C TYR A 152 5.43 15.54 18.12
N THR A 153 6.38 16.44 18.32
CA THR A 153 6.23 17.59 19.22
C THR A 153 6.21 18.87 18.42
N LYS A 154 5.23 19.74 18.64
CA LYS A 154 5.14 21.03 17.97
C LYS A 154 6.42 21.86 18.18
N LYS A 155 6.88 22.51 17.11
CA LYS A 155 8.02 23.45 17.13
C LYS A 155 7.73 24.70 17.95
#